data_AF-A0A7S4NFY5-F1
#
_entry.id   AF-A0A7S4NFY5-F1
#
_cell.length_a   1.000
_cell.length_b   1.000
_cell.length_c   1.000
_cell.angle_alpha   90.00
_cell.angle_beta   90.00
_cell.angle_gamma   90.00
#
_symmetry.space_group_name_H-M   'P 1'
#
loop_
_entity.id
_entity.type
_entity.pdbx_description
1 polymer ?
#
loop_
_entity_poly.entity_id
_entity_poly.type
_entity_poly.pdbx_seq_one_letter_code
_entity_poly.pdbx_strand_id
1 'polypeptide(L)'
;MSNLADYSKFDHIDDGDDSSSEDGSGQNSQLKQPQKVVPTAPHQSPAHQPPVPAKVGMTRKNDEGRYVFEVDGRKIYEWEQSLEEVNICVEAPPGLRASQIICDIGHDRLRIGLRGSDRYFIDERTFGGVVTAESSWYLDDERILNIVLVKAHRGETWDGALQGRDQAGAVDPFTRQQMQKDLMLERFQEENPGFDFRGAEFNGEAPDPRNFMGGVKYS
;
A
#
# COMPACT_ATOMS: atom_id res chain seq x y z
N MET A 1 20.58 -36.47 -14.96
CA MET A 1 20.54 -36.33 -16.44
C MET A 1 19.10 -35.94 -16.77
N SER A 2 18.80 -34.80 -17.38
CA SER A 2 19.64 -33.79 -18.07
C SER A 2 18.93 -32.42 -18.03
N ASN A 3 19.45 -31.34 -18.61
CA ASN A 3 20.71 -30.65 -18.28
C ASN A 3 20.51 -29.14 -18.52
N LEU A 4 21.32 -28.28 -17.89
CA LEU A 4 21.21 -26.82 -18.03
C LEU A 4 21.98 -26.35 -19.29
N ALA A 5 21.31 -26.24 -20.45
CA ALA A 5 22.01 -26.02 -21.73
C ALA A 5 21.32 -25.12 -22.79
N ASP A 6 19.99 -25.07 -22.87
CA ASP A 6 19.30 -24.67 -24.12
C ASP A 6 19.17 -23.16 -24.41
N TYR A 7 19.90 -22.29 -23.68
CA TYR A 7 19.87 -20.82 -23.89
C TYR A 7 21.27 -20.18 -23.97
N SER A 8 22.23 -20.85 -24.61
CA SER A 8 23.52 -20.24 -24.98
C SER A 8 24.02 -20.71 -26.35
N LYS A 9 23.30 -20.29 -27.40
CA LYS A 9 23.69 -20.30 -28.83
C LYS A 9 22.67 -19.46 -29.61
N PHE A 10 23.03 -18.61 -30.56
CA PHE A 10 24.33 -18.35 -31.17
C PHE A 10 24.82 -16.91 -30.95
N ASP A 11 26.14 -16.79 -30.82
CA ASP A 11 26.92 -15.58 -31.08
C ASP A 11 27.34 -15.58 -32.57
N HIS A 12 27.90 -14.46 -33.04
CA HIS A 12 28.39 -14.14 -34.39
C HIS A 12 27.30 -13.86 -35.44
N ILE A 13 27.17 -12.59 -35.82
CA ILE A 13 27.84 -12.09 -37.03
C ILE A 13 28.71 -10.89 -36.62
N ASP A 14 29.92 -10.83 -37.13
CA ASP A 14 30.88 -9.73 -37.05
C ASP A 14 31.28 -9.35 -38.48
N ASP A 15 31.40 -8.06 -38.77
CA ASP A 15 31.94 -7.48 -40.02
C ASP A 15 32.20 -5.97 -39.78
N GLY A 16 33.38 -5.47 -40.17
CA GLY A 16 33.79 -4.05 -40.04
C GLY A 16 33.22 -3.11 -41.13
N ASP A 17 33.78 -1.94 -41.44
CA ASP A 17 34.98 -1.20 -40.97
C ASP A 17 34.85 0.28 -41.52
N ASP A 18 35.72 1.30 -41.37
CA ASP A 18 37.05 1.53 -40.77
C ASP A 18 37.19 3.06 -40.46
N SER A 19 38.16 3.44 -39.62
CA SER A 19 38.98 4.67 -39.66
C SER A 19 38.48 6.06 -39.18
N SER A 20 39.32 6.64 -38.29
CA SER A 20 39.82 8.04 -38.28
C SER A 20 38.91 9.21 -37.81
N SER A 21 39.40 10.30 -37.18
CA SER A 21 40.69 10.58 -36.48
C SER A 21 40.65 11.96 -35.74
N GLU A 22 41.79 12.35 -35.14
CA GLU A 22 42.24 13.70 -34.72
C GLU A 22 42.06 14.17 -33.26
N ASP A 23 42.94 15.11 -32.88
CA ASP A 23 43.36 15.45 -31.51
C ASP A 23 42.66 16.66 -30.88
N GLY A 24 42.72 16.74 -29.54
CA GLY A 24 42.17 17.87 -28.76
C GLY A 24 42.92 18.13 -27.45
N SER A 25 44.21 18.46 -27.51
CA SER A 25 45.01 18.72 -26.30
C SER A 25 44.68 20.07 -25.66
N GLY A 26 44.05 20.04 -24.47
CA GLY A 26 43.69 21.22 -23.68
C GLY A 26 44.35 21.23 -22.31
N GLN A 27 45.43 22.01 -22.14
CA GLN A 27 46.02 22.27 -20.82
C GLN A 27 45.19 23.29 -20.03
N ASN A 28 44.99 23.08 -18.73
CA ASN A 28 44.93 24.20 -17.80
C ASN A 28 45.42 23.78 -16.39
N SER A 29 45.88 24.77 -15.63
CA SER A 29 46.69 24.57 -14.43
C SER A 29 45.98 25.01 -13.15
N GLN A 30 46.18 24.21 -12.09
CA GLN A 30 46.52 24.70 -10.75
C GLN A 30 45.61 25.75 -10.09
N LEU A 31 44.82 25.29 -9.10
CA LEU A 31 44.95 25.83 -7.74
C LEU A 31 44.47 24.80 -6.70
N LYS A 32 45.21 24.65 -5.58
CA LYS A 32 44.77 23.91 -4.40
C LYS A 32 44.19 24.87 -3.37
N GLN A 33 43.08 24.49 -2.74
CA GLN A 33 42.66 25.03 -1.43
C GLN A 33 42.34 23.87 -0.47
N PRO A 34 42.43 24.06 0.86
CA PRO A 34 42.66 22.96 1.79
C PRO A 34 41.42 22.14 2.14
N GLN A 35 41.62 20.85 2.38
CA GLN A 35 40.60 19.97 2.94
C GLN A 35 40.25 20.38 4.38
N LYS A 36 38.97 20.66 4.64
CA LYS A 36 38.45 20.78 6.01
C LYS A 36 38.03 19.39 6.47
N VAL A 37 38.84 18.77 7.32
CA VAL A 37 38.55 17.43 7.87
C VAL A 37 37.33 17.49 8.77
N VAL A 38 36.35 16.61 8.52
CA VAL A 38 35.17 16.39 9.37
C VAL A 38 35.14 14.88 9.68
N PRO A 39 35.02 14.44 10.94
CA PRO A 39 35.31 13.07 11.32
C PRO A 39 34.27 12.06 10.82
N THR A 40 34.76 10.89 10.42
CA THR A 40 33.97 9.77 9.90
C THR A 40 33.10 9.14 10.99
N ALA A 41 31.78 9.17 10.81
CA ALA A 41 30.89 8.25 11.54
C ALA A 41 31.05 6.83 10.95
N PRO A 42 31.01 5.77 11.78
CA PRO A 42 31.32 4.41 11.32
C PRO A 42 30.31 3.91 10.29
N HIS A 43 30.80 3.38 9.17
CA HIS A 43 29.96 2.63 8.23
C HIS A 43 29.36 1.40 8.91
N GLN A 44 28.03 1.38 9.04
CA GLN A 44 27.30 0.12 9.11
C GLN A 44 27.15 -0.40 7.67
N SER A 45 27.55 -1.64 7.43
CA SER A 45 27.34 -2.31 6.14
C SER A 45 25.84 -2.41 5.83
N PRO A 46 25.41 -2.29 4.56
CA PRO A 46 24.00 -2.53 4.22
C PRO A 46 23.64 -3.98 4.57
N ALA A 47 22.76 -4.13 5.56
CA ALA A 47 22.18 -5.43 5.89
C ALA A 47 21.40 -5.96 4.68
N HIS A 48 21.34 -7.28 4.52
CA HIS A 48 20.65 -7.90 3.39
C HIS A 48 19.16 -7.53 3.39
N GLN A 49 18.75 -6.67 2.46
CA GLN A 49 17.36 -6.63 2.03
C GLN A 49 17.03 -8.02 1.42
N PRO A 50 15.93 -8.67 1.82
CA PRO A 50 15.48 -9.88 1.11
C PRO A 50 15.17 -9.52 -0.35
N PRO A 51 15.39 -10.44 -1.30
CA PRO A 51 15.20 -10.15 -2.72
C PRO A 51 13.73 -9.80 -2.99
N VAL A 52 13.49 -8.56 -3.42
CA VAL A 52 12.16 -8.11 -3.84
C VAL A 52 11.64 -8.96 -5.01
N PRO A 53 10.45 -9.60 -4.89
CA PRO A 53 9.91 -10.40 -5.97
C PRO A 53 9.56 -9.53 -7.18
N ALA A 54 9.79 -10.05 -8.39
CA ALA A 54 9.73 -9.25 -9.61
C ALA A 54 8.30 -8.85 -9.99
N LYS A 55 8.12 -7.54 -10.26
CA LYS A 55 6.95 -6.95 -10.93
C LYS A 55 5.58 -7.34 -10.34
N VAL A 56 5.41 -7.20 -9.03
CA VAL A 56 4.07 -6.95 -8.48
C VAL A 56 3.62 -5.58 -9.00
N GLY A 57 2.51 -5.53 -9.73
CA GLY A 57 1.90 -4.27 -10.15
C GLY A 57 1.19 -3.59 -8.98
N MET A 58 0.94 -2.28 -9.08
CA MET A 58 0.16 -1.58 -8.07
C MET A 58 -1.25 -2.19 -7.96
N THR A 59 -1.66 -2.44 -6.72
CA THR A 59 -2.97 -2.93 -6.32
C THR A 59 -4.06 -2.11 -6.99
N ARG A 60 -5.01 -2.82 -7.63
CA ARG A 60 -6.06 -2.22 -8.44
C ARG A 60 -6.91 -1.24 -7.63
N LYS A 61 -7.25 -0.10 -8.24
CA LYS A 61 -8.35 0.78 -7.81
C LYS A 61 -9.57 0.68 -8.73
N ASN A 62 -10.74 1.04 -8.23
CA ASN A 62 -11.94 1.32 -9.03
C ASN A 62 -11.91 2.78 -9.55
N ASP A 63 -12.94 3.19 -10.29
CA ASP A 63 -13.03 4.54 -10.87
C ASP A 63 -13.28 5.64 -9.81
N GLU A 64 -13.72 5.27 -8.61
CA GLU A 64 -13.90 6.16 -7.44
C GLU A 64 -12.62 6.30 -6.58
N GLY A 65 -11.57 5.51 -6.87
CA GLY A 65 -10.30 5.54 -6.15
C GLY A 65 -10.18 4.56 -4.97
N ARG A 66 -11.21 3.77 -4.66
CA ARG A 66 -11.16 2.66 -3.68
C ARG A 66 -10.29 1.51 -4.22
N TYR A 67 -9.55 0.86 -3.33
CA TYR A 67 -8.77 -0.34 -3.62
C TYR A 67 -9.69 -1.55 -3.81
N VAL A 68 -9.36 -2.43 -4.75
CA VAL A 68 -10.19 -3.60 -5.12
C VAL A 68 -9.51 -4.88 -4.65
N PHE A 69 -10.19 -5.66 -3.81
CA PHE A 69 -9.74 -7.01 -3.45
C PHE A 69 -10.42 -8.05 -4.34
N GLU A 70 -9.59 -8.87 -5.02
CA GLU A 70 -10.05 -9.87 -5.98
C GLU A 70 -9.50 -11.27 -5.66
N VAL A 71 -10.31 -12.31 -5.89
CA VAL A 71 -9.89 -13.72 -5.83
C VAL A 71 -10.32 -14.40 -7.14
N ASP A 72 -9.40 -15.11 -7.79
CA ASP A 72 -9.61 -15.74 -9.10
C ASP A 72 -10.23 -14.81 -10.18
N GLY A 73 -9.84 -13.54 -10.17
CA GLY A 73 -10.36 -12.50 -11.09
C GLY A 73 -11.80 -12.05 -10.78
N ARG A 74 -12.29 -12.31 -9.57
CA ARG A 74 -13.60 -11.85 -9.08
C ARG A 74 -13.41 -10.84 -7.95
N LYS A 75 -13.98 -9.64 -8.11
CA LYS A 75 -14.12 -8.66 -7.03
C LYS A 75 -14.90 -9.27 -5.87
N ILE A 76 -14.32 -9.20 -4.67
CA ILE A 76 -14.95 -9.67 -3.42
C ILE A 76 -15.43 -8.47 -2.61
N TYR A 77 -14.59 -7.44 -2.50
CA TYR A 77 -14.94 -6.15 -1.90
C TYR A 77 -14.06 -5.03 -2.46
N GLU A 78 -14.54 -3.79 -2.34
CA GLU A 78 -13.74 -2.58 -2.48
C GLU A 78 -13.49 -1.97 -1.10
N TRP A 79 -12.41 -1.22 -0.93
CA TRP A 79 -12.11 -0.61 0.36
C TRP A 79 -11.21 0.63 0.27
N GLU A 80 -11.25 1.44 1.32
CA GLU A 80 -10.36 2.58 1.53
C GLU A 80 -10.17 2.85 3.03
N GLN A 81 -9.29 3.78 3.38
CA GLN A 81 -9.00 4.11 4.77
C GLN A 81 -8.65 5.59 4.96
N SER A 82 -8.97 6.12 6.13
CA SER A 82 -8.52 7.41 6.65
C SER A 82 -7.59 7.20 7.85
N LEU A 83 -7.25 8.27 8.58
CA LEU A 83 -6.59 8.17 9.88
C LEU A 83 -7.46 7.45 10.92
N GLU A 84 -8.79 7.52 10.80
CA GLU A 84 -9.74 7.06 11.83
C GLU A 84 -10.40 5.73 11.51
N GLU A 85 -10.67 5.44 10.24
CA GLU A 85 -11.52 4.31 9.85
C GLU A 85 -11.02 3.58 8.60
N VAL A 86 -11.60 2.40 8.37
CA VAL A 86 -11.50 1.62 7.14
C VAL A 86 -12.92 1.36 6.64
N ASN A 87 -13.20 1.80 5.41
CA ASN A 87 -14.49 1.59 4.75
C ASN A 87 -14.38 0.40 3.80
N ILE A 88 -15.37 -0.50 3.83
CA ILE A 88 -15.45 -1.70 2.99
C ILE A 88 -16.80 -1.71 2.30
N CYS A 89 -16.81 -1.86 0.97
CA CYS A 89 -17.99 -1.88 0.12
C CYS A 89 -18.12 -3.27 -0.55
N VAL A 90 -19.25 -3.93 -0.34
CA VAL A 90 -19.55 -5.28 -0.89
C VAL A 90 -20.83 -5.24 -1.72
N GLU A 91 -20.77 -5.65 -2.99
CA GLU A 91 -21.95 -5.75 -3.85
C GLU A 91 -22.93 -6.84 -3.34
N ALA A 92 -24.15 -6.44 -2.98
CA ALA A 92 -25.16 -7.38 -2.49
C ALA A 92 -25.90 -8.08 -3.65
N PRO A 93 -26.12 -9.41 -3.60
CA PRO A 93 -26.91 -10.11 -4.61
C PRO A 93 -28.31 -9.52 -4.82
N PRO A 94 -28.83 -9.49 -6.06
CA PRO A 94 -30.14 -8.91 -6.37
C PRO A 94 -31.27 -9.43 -5.48
N GLY A 95 -32.03 -8.50 -4.90
CA GLY A 95 -33.16 -8.81 -4.02
C GLY A 95 -32.82 -9.04 -2.54
N LEU A 96 -31.53 -9.11 -2.15
CA LEU A 96 -31.13 -9.19 -0.74
C LEU A 96 -31.61 -7.95 0.04
N ARG A 97 -32.06 -8.13 1.28
CA ARG A 97 -32.49 -7.05 2.18
C ARG A 97 -31.63 -7.04 3.44
N ALA A 98 -31.40 -5.87 4.03
CA ALA A 98 -30.56 -5.70 5.23
C ALA A 98 -30.95 -6.66 6.38
N SER A 99 -32.24 -6.91 6.62
CA SER A 99 -32.71 -7.83 7.66
C SER A 99 -32.33 -9.31 7.45
N GLN A 100 -31.92 -9.67 6.23
CA GLN A 100 -31.42 -11.00 5.86
C GLN A 100 -29.88 -11.09 5.94
N ILE A 101 -29.19 -9.98 6.12
CA ILE A 101 -27.73 -9.94 6.33
C ILE A 101 -27.44 -10.23 7.80
N ILE A 102 -26.35 -10.96 8.04
CA ILE A 102 -25.63 -11.01 9.31
C ILE A 102 -24.29 -10.33 9.03
N CYS A 103 -23.94 -9.31 9.79
CA CYS A 103 -22.65 -8.65 9.75
C CYS A 103 -22.18 -8.43 11.19
N ASP A 104 -21.39 -9.38 11.69
CA ASP A 104 -20.82 -9.37 13.02
C ASP A 104 -19.43 -8.73 12.96
N ILE A 105 -19.32 -7.48 13.41
CA ILE A 105 -18.04 -6.79 13.61
C ILE A 105 -17.47 -7.22 14.98
N GLY A 106 -16.21 -7.65 15.01
CA GLY A 106 -15.44 -7.89 16.24
C GLY A 106 -14.28 -6.90 16.38
N HIS A 107 -13.40 -7.11 17.36
CA HIS A 107 -12.20 -6.28 17.55
C HIS A 107 -11.10 -6.60 16.52
N ASP A 108 -10.95 -7.86 16.13
CA ASP A 108 -9.87 -8.35 15.25
C ASP A 108 -10.40 -9.21 14.08
N ARG A 109 -11.70 -9.15 13.80
CA ARG A 109 -12.40 -10.06 12.87
C ARG A 109 -13.71 -9.46 12.34
N LEU A 110 -13.99 -9.66 11.06
CA LEU A 110 -15.25 -9.33 10.40
C LEU A 110 -15.93 -10.60 9.87
N ARG A 111 -17.22 -10.77 10.16
CA ARG A 111 -18.02 -11.90 9.68
C ARG A 111 -19.28 -11.42 8.97
N ILE A 112 -19.40 -11.71 7.68
CA ILE A 112 -20.57 -11.35 6.87
C ILE A 112 -21.20 -12.60 6.25
N GLY A 113 -22.51 -12.76 6.42
CA GLY A 113 -23.26 -13.94 6.02
C GLY A 113 -24.75 -13.65 5.83
N LEU A 114 -25.54 -14.71 5.62
CA LEU A 114 -26.99 -14.63 5.44
C LEU A 114 -27.73 -15.32 6.58
N ARG A 115 -28.83 -14.70 7.04
CA ARG A 115 -29.70 -15.25 8.09
C ARG A 115 -30.32 -16.56 7.62
N GLY A 116 -29.97 -17.66 8.30
CA GLY A 116 -30.38 -19.02 7.93
C GLY A 116 -29.39 -19.76 7.00
N SER A 117 -28.20 -19.19 6.75
CA SER A 117 -27.07 -19.91 6.16
C SER A 117 -26.14 -20.43 7.27
N ASP A 118 -25.70 -21.68 7.16
CA ASP A 118 -24.66 -22.26 8.03
C ASP A 118 -23.25 -21.73 7.72
N ARG A 119 -23.10 -20.88 6.69
CA ARG A 119 -21.81 -20.30 6.26
C ARG A 119 -21.90 -18.79 6.07
N TYR A 120 -20.87 -18.12 6.58
CA TYR A 120 -20.47 -16.77 6.18
C TYR A 120 -19.80 -16.80 4.79
N PHE A 121 -19.82 -15.67 4.08
CA PHE A 121 -19.06 -15.47 2.83
C PHE A 121 -17.79 -14.64 3.04
N ILE A 122 -17.74 -13.84 4.11
CA ILE A 122 -16.51 -13.28 4.68
C ILE A 122 -16.45 -13.73 6.14
N ASP A 123 -15.36 -14.37 6.55
CA ASP A 123 -15.08 -14.72 7.96
C ASP A 123 -13.57 -14.60 8.19
N GLU A 124 -13.10 -13.35 8.25
CA GLU A 124 -11.69 -12.99 8.10
C GLU A 124 -11.22 -12.08 9.22
N ARG A 125 -9.92 -12.10 9.50
CA ARG A 125 -9.29 -11.15 10.42
C ARG A 125 -9.27 -9.75 9.82
N THR A 126 -9.58 -8.72 10.61
CA THR A 126 -9.29 -7.34 10.23
C THR A 126 -7.79 -7.10 10.26
N PHE A 127 -7.30 -6.10 9.52
CA PHE A 127 -5.86 -5.89 9.42
C PHE A 127 -5.25 -5.39 10.74
N GLY A 128 -5.91 -4.45 11.41
CA GLY A 128 -5.61 -3.99 12.77
C GLY A 128 -6.81 -4.15 13.72
N GLY A 129 -6.71 -3.49 14.88
CA GLY A 129 -7.76 -3.50 15.92
C GLY A 129 -8.90 -2.51 15.65
N VAL A 130 -10.12 -2.89 16.04
CA VAL A 130 -11.37 -2.16 15.72
C VAL A 130 -12.13 -1.77 16.99
N VAL A 131 -12.61 -0.51 17.05
CA VAL A 131 -13.55 -0.05 18.08
C VAL A 131 -14.97 -0.50 17.70
N THR A 132 -15.30 -1.75 18.06
CA THR A 132 -16.56 -2.41 17.68
C THR A 132 -17.83 -1.64 18.10
N ALA A 133 -17.77 -0.80 19.13
CA ALA A 133 -18.92 -0.01 19.59
C ALA A 133 -19.19 1.26 18.75
N GLU A 134 -18.20 1.72 17.98
CA GLU A 134 -18.26 2.91 17.12
C GLU A 134 -18.32 2.52 15.63
N SER A 135 -17.92 1.29 15.31
CA SER A 135 -18.02 0.68 13.98
C SER A 135 -19.46 0.30 13.63
N SER A 136 -19.82 0.41 12.34
CA SER A 136 -21.19 0.20 11.88
C SER A 136 -21.27 -0.42 10.48
N TRP A 137 -22.47 -0.76 10.02
CA TRP A 137 -22.73 -1.17 8.65
C TRP A 137 -24.13 -0.79 8.20
N TYR A 138 -24.32 -0.59 6.90
CA TYR A 138 -25.62 -0.38 6.27
C TYR A 138 -25.65 -0.95 4.85
N LEU A 139 -26.84 -1.26 4.36
CA LEU A 139 -27.09 -1.60 2.95
C LEU A 139 -27.86 -0.43 2.33
N ASP A 140 -27.32 0.16 1.27
CA ASP A 140 -27.94 1.29 0.59
C ASP A 140 -28.91 0.87 -0.54
N ASP A 141 -29.51 1.87 -1.19
CA ASP A 141 -30.45 1.72 -2.29
C ASP A 141 -29.79 1.24 -3.60
N GLU A 142 -28.48 1.44 -3.77
CA GLU A 142 -27.69 0.91 -4.89
C GLU A 142 -27.25 -0.55 -4.66
N ARG A 143 -27.59 -1.08 -3.48
CA ARG A 143 -27.32 -2.45 -3.00
C ARG A 143 -25.85 -2.70 -2.67
N ILE A 144 -25.10 -1.66 -2.31
CA ILE A 144 -23.79 -1.82 -1.69
C ILE A 144 -23.98 -1.99 -0.17
N LEU A 145 -23.41 -3.08 0.35
CA LEU A 145 -23.22 -3.26 1.79
C LEU A 145 -21.94 -2.52 2.18
N ASN A 146 -22.11 -1.41 2.88
CA ASN A 146 -21.02 -0.59 3.41
C ASN A 146 -20.77 -1.00 4.86
N ILE A 147 -19.51 -1.26 5.20
CA ILE A 147 -19.03 -1.55 6.55
C ILE A 147 -17.99 -0.50 6.93
N VAL A 148 -18.21 0.20 8.03
CA VAL A 148 -17.35 1.24 8.58
C VAL A 148 -16.64 0.66 9.81
N LEU A 149 -15.32 0.48 9.73
CA LEU A 149 -14.50 -0.06 10.82
C LEU A 149 -13.65 1.05 11.44
N VAL A 150 -14.05 1.53 12.61
CA VAL A 150 -13.30 2.55 13.37
C VAL A 150 -12.03 1.91 13.95
N LYS A 151 -10.86 2.45 13.63
CA LYS A 151 -9.55 1.93 14.06
C LYS A 151 -9.36 2.18 15.56
N ALA A 152 -9.04 1.14 16.32
CA ALA A 152 -8.59 1.26 17.71
C ALA A 152 -7.28 2.08 17.83
N HIS A 153 -6.57 2.26 16.71
CA HIS A 153 -5.28 2.93 16.63
C HIS A 153 -5.31 4.01 15.53
N ARG A 154 -5.81 5.22 15.87
CA ARG A 154 -5.79 6.39 14.97
C ARG A 154 -4.39 6.60 14.35
N GLY A 155 -4.35 6.83 13.04
CA GLY A 155 -3.13 6.96 12.23
C GLY A 155 -2.42 5.66 11.85
N GLU A 156 -2.91 4.49 12.27
CA GLU A 156 -2.37 3.20 11.83
C GLU A 156 -2.67 2.98 10.34
N THR A 157 -1.62 2.90 9.50
CA THR A 157 -1.76 2.47 8.11
C THR A 157 -2.03 0.96 8.08
N TRP A 158 -3.17 0.55 7.54
CA TRP A 158 -3.47 -0.85 7.31
C TRP A 158 -3.04 -1.25 5.89
N ASP A 159 -2.28 -2.33 5.74
CA ASP A 159 -1.86 -2.83 4.41
C ASP A 159 -3.01 -3.58 3.68
N GLY A 160 -4.24 -3.54 4.19
CA GLY A 160 -5.42 -4.22 3.65
C GLY A 160 -6.64 -3.89 4.51
N ALA A 161 -7.86 -4.16 4.07
CA ALA A 161 -9.02 -4.08 4.97
C ALA A 161 -9.12 -5.32 5.87
N LEU A 162 -8.99 -6.49 5.24
CA LEU A 162 -9.03 -7.81 5.86
C LEU A 162 -7.72 -8.54 5.51
N GLN A 163 -7.16 -9.30 6.44
CA GLN A 163 -5.92 -10.05 6.22
C GLN A 163 -6.07 -11.07 5.10
N GLY A 164 -7.26 -11.65 4.97
CA GLY A 164 -7.57 -12.69 4.00
C GLY A 164 -6.89 -14.02 4.32
N ARG A 165 -7.45 -15.10 3.78
CA ARG A 165 -6.79 -16.40 3.73
C ARG A 165 -5.35 -16.28 3.24
N ASP A 166 -4.44 -16.96 3.96
CA ASP A 166 -3.02 -17.07 3.66
C ASP A 166 -2.30 -15.70 3.47
N GLN A 167 -2.81 -14.64 4.14
CA GLN A 167 -2.36 -13.24 4.10
C GLN A 167 -2.50 -12.54 2.73
N ALA A 168 -3.32 -13.08 1.83
CA ALA A 168 -3.51 -12.55 0.48
C ALA A 168 -4.17 -11.16 0.41
N GLY A 169 -4.75 -10.65 1.52
CA GLY A 169 -5.37 -9.32 1.59
C GLY A 169 -4.39 -8.16 1.74
N ALA A 170 -3.08 -8.44 1.86
CA ALA A 170 -2.04 -7.41 1.89
C ALA A 170 -1.80 -6.80 0.49
N VAL A 171 -1.74 -5.47 0.41
CA VAL A 171 -1.37 -4.73 -0.81
C VAL A 171 0.12 -4.84 -1.12
N ASP A 172 0.46 -4.53 -2.37
CA ASP A 172 1.85 -4.45 -2.81
C ASP A 172 2.65 -3.32 -2.12
N PRO A 173 3.99 -3.41 -2.05
CA PRO A 173 4.82 -2.42 -1.36
C PRO A 173 4.71 -0.98 -1.89
N PHE A 174 4.39 -0.77 -3.17
CA PHE A 174 4.26 0.58 -3.74
C PHE A 174 2.92 1.21 -3.35
N THR A 175 1.83 0.45 -3.40
CA THR A 175 0.53 0.89 -2.86
C THR A 175 0.61 1.17 -1.37
N ARG A 176 1.26 0.31 -0.58
CA ARG A 176 1.50 0.56 0.85
C ARG A 176 2.22 1.89 1.07
N GLN A 177 3.29 2.15 0.31
CA GLN A 177 4.03 3.41 0.39
C GLN A 177 3.14 4.62 0.02
N GLN A 178 2.23 4.48 -0.95
CA GLN A 178 1.30 5.54 -1.31
C GLN A 178 0.25 5.78 -0.22
N MET A 179 -0.40 4.73 0.31
CA MET A 179 -1.32 4.87 1.46
C MET A 179 -0.68 5.59 2.64
N GLN A 180 0.59 5.28 2.92
CA GLN A 180 1.33 5.91 4.01
C GLN A 180 1.63 7.41 3.73
N LYS A 181 1.82 7.80 2.46
CA LYS A 181 1.92 9.21 2.04
C LYS A 181 0.57 9.92 2.16
N ASP A 182 -0.51 9.28 1.69
CA ASP A 182 -1.86 9.84 1.70
C ASP A 182 -2.33 10.13 3.14
N LEU A 183 -2.17 9.18 4.06
CA LEU A 183 -2.49 9.33 5.49
C LEU A 183 -1.60 10.37 6.19
N MET A 184 -0.32 10.46 5.83
CA MET A 184 0.57 11.52 6.32
C MET A 184 0.13 12.91 5.83
N LEU A 185 -0.41 13.00 4.61
CA LEU A 185 -0.90 14.25 4.02
C LEU A 185 -2.24 14.69 4.61
N GLU A 186 -3.14 13.73 4.88
CA GLU A 186 -4.38 13.92 5.64
C GLU A 186 -4.06 14.52 7.02
N ARG A 187 -3.17 13.88 7.78
CA ARG A 187 -2.79 14.34 9.12
C ARG A 187 -2.19 15.74 9.11
N PHE A 188 -1.37 16.06 8.11
CA PHE A 188 -0.74 17.37 8.05
C PHE A 188 -1.73 18.50 7.71
N GLN A 189 -2.83 18.19 7.02
CA GLN A 189 -3.96 19.11 6.83
C GLN A 189 -4.75 19.33 8.15
N GLU A 190 -5.02 18.26 8.91
CA GLU A 190 -5.68 18.36 10.22
C GLU A 190 -4.89 19.23 11.22
N GLU A 191 -3.58 19.02 11.31
CA GLU A 191 -2.72 19.70 12.28
C GLU A 191 -2.43 21.17 11.92
N ASN A 192 -2.67 21.59 10.66
CA ASN A 192 -2.34 22.92 10.16
C ASN A 192 -3.52 23.58 9.41
N PRO A 193 -4.68 23.80 10.09
CA PRO A 193 -5.87 24.35 9.45
C PRO A 193 -5.62 25.75 8.87
N GLY A 194 -5.96 25.92 7.59
CA GLY A 194 -5.76 27.17 6.85
C GLY A 194 -4.57 27.16 5.87
N PHE A 195 -3.80 26.08 5.82
CA PHE A 195 -2.83 25.83 4.73
C PHE A 195 -3.38 24.74 3.78
N ASP A 196 -3.18 24.90 2.47
CA ASP A 196 -3.62 23.94 1.46
C ASP A 196 -2.46 23.03 1.01
N PHE A 197 -2.56 21.73 1.33
CA PHE A 197 -1.54 20.73 0.98
C PHE A 197 -1.96 19.80 -0.16
N ARG A 198 -3.08 20.05 -0.86
CA ARG A 198 -3.61 19.14 -1.90
C ARG A 198 -2.71 18.97 -3.13
N GLY A 199 -1.67 19.79 -3.26
CA GLY A 199 -0.61 19.66 -4.26
C GLY A 199 0.79 19.41 -3.68
N ALA A 200 0.91 18.92 -2.44
CA ALA A 200 2.19 18.61 -1.80
C ALA A 200 2.60 17.14 -2.02
N GLU A 201 3.84 16.92 -2.45
CA GLU A 201 4.37 15.58 -2.76
C GLU A 201 5.49 15.15 -1.80
N PHE A 202 5.48 13.88 -1.40
CA PHE A 202 6.55 13.27 -0.62
C PHE A 202 7.69 12.78 -1.54
N ASN A 203 8.76 13.57 -1.62
CA ASN A 203 10.03 13.30 -2.33
C ASN A 203 10.89 12.15 -1.73
N GLY A 204 10.27 11.19 -1.04
CA GLY A 204 10.93 10.09 -0.35
C GLY A 204 9.93 9.13 0.29
N GLU A 205 10.38 8.35 1.28
CA GLU A 205 9.50 7.56 2.15
C GLU A 205 8.73 8.48 3.10
N ALA A 206 7.43 8.20 3.27
CA ALA A 206 6.64 8.83 4.33
C ALA A 206 6.99 8.16 5.68
N PRO A 207 7.08 8.93 6.78
CA PRO A 207 7.18 8.35 8.12
C PRO A 207 5.85 7.69 8.52
N ASP A 208 5.84 6.96 9.64
CA ASP A 208 4.64 6.33 10.18
C ASP A 208 3.63 7.42 10.66
N PRO A 209 2.37 7.46 10.14
CA PRO A 209 1.44 8.54 10.45
C PRO A 209 1.05 8.57 11.93
N ARG A 210 0.97 7.39 12.58
CA ARG A 210 0.59 7.22 13.99
C ARG A 210 1.63 7.78 14.97
N ASN A 211 2.92 7.66 14.67
CA ASN A 211 4.03 7.93 15.60
C ASN A 211 4.84 9.20 15.26
N PHE A 212 4.76 9.74 14.04
CA PHE A 212 5.56 10.90 13.62
C PHE A 212 5.26 12.17 14.45
N MET A 213 6.26 13.05 14.62
CA MET A 213 6.16 14.35 15.31
C MET A 213 5.43 14.34 16.68
N GLY A 214 5.66 13.30 17.50
CA GLY A 214 5.03 13.16 18.82
C GLY A 214 3.74 12.33 18.82
N GLY A 215 3.37 11.76 17.68
CA GLY A 215 2.23 10.88 17.49
C GLY A 215 0.91 11.61 17.21
N VAL A 216 -0.08 10.84 16.76
CA VAL A 216 -1.44 11.35 16.51
C VAL A 216 -2.11 11.73 17.81
N LYS A 217 -2.69 12.93 17.84
CA LYS A 217 -3.53 13.40 18.94
C LYS A 217 -4.89 12.73 18.86
N TYR A 218 -5.40 12.35 20.04
CA TYR A 218 -6.81 12.01 20.24
C TYR A 218 -7.49 13.28 20.80
N SER A 219 -8.62 13.67 20.20
CA SER A 219 -9.39 14.88 20.53
C SER A 219 -10.50 14.61 21.54
#